data_AF-A0A3A9V5C4-F1
#
_entry.id   AF-A0A3A9V5C4-F1
#
_cell.length_a   1.000
_cell.length_b   1.000
_cell.length_c   1.000
_cell.angle_alpha   90.00
_cell.angle_beta   90.00
_cell.angle_gamma   90.00
#
_symmetry.space_group_name_H-M   'P 1'
#
loop_
_entity.id
_entity.type
_entity.pdbx_description
1 polymer ?
#
loop_
_entity_poly.entity_id
_entity_poly.type
_entity_poly.pdbx_seq_one_letter_code
_entity_poly.pdbx_strand_id
1 'polypeptide(L)'
;MKTKIKNVFKIAVLMLLIINISCEGEGTLSNENEIISFSLTAGDFTKDFETNNDVIEGVVPYTIDGSNISLRITISEKATIAPDPSAITTIDGIANFVVIAEDGTKREYVVDIERELSPENTIVSFEVKTSLFDTNADIDNETGTINQRVLPGTVLTDIETTIEVSNGATITPDPKTIFDYSSPVAFTVTAENGETKEYLVTLALMDEEYMIQCDITNAFKWFGGDDRPTDPDFPEAFGDRNVGTGQTIRLLKDLNPTSFGAHFQGAFEYATTRTPYEGDFELKLNIRRSDGTIFASKNTLVSGPFMGGWIDFDLSSINLLLERNTDYYFTWYLVDGEALEITASSTANLDETEDESHNGGGFAGQARERDNANLEDWNTWFEHEWHFSFRLEGKQ
;
A
#
# COMPACT_ATOMS: atom_id res chain seq x y z
N MET A 1 -25.58 -96.64 8.30
CA MET A 1 -25.08 -95.58 7.39
C MET A 1 -23.63 -95.32 7.77
N LYS A 2 -22.70 -96.04 7.13
CA LYS A 2 -21.65 -95.48 6.25
C LYS A 2 -20.94 -94.24 6.84
N THR A 3 -19.72 -94.39 7.39
CA THR A 3 -18.42 -94.11 6.69
C THR A 3 -18.01 -92.64 6.95
N LYS A 4 -16.84 -92.20 7.43
CA LYS A 4 -15.47 -92.72 7.65
C LYS A 4 -14.66 -91.59 8.38
N ILE A 5 -13.79 -91.90 9.35
CA ILE A 5 -12.29 -91.91 9.27
C ILE A 5 -11.66 -90.52 9.05
N LYS A 6 -10.85 -89.95 9.96
CA LYS A 6 -9.42 -90.22 10.29
C LYS A 6 -9.08 -89.38 11.55
N ASN A 7 -8.53 -89.81 12.70
CA ASN A 7 -7.32 -90.60 13.00
C ASN A 7 -6.09 -90.03 12.25
N VAL A 8 -5.01 -89.51 12.86
CA VAL A 8 -4.05 -90.16 13.79
C VAL A 8 -2.88 -89.15 13.99
N PHE A 9 -2.43 -88.79 15.21
CA PHE A 9 -1.37 -89.47 16.02
C PHE A 9 0.05 -89.04 15.56
N LYS A 10 1.00 -88.55 16.38
CA LYS A 10 1.82 -89.27 17.39
C LYS A 10 2.92 -88.34 17.97
N ILE A 11 3.18 -88.36 19.31
CA ILE A 11 4.41 -88.85 20.03
C ILE A 11 5.62 -87.85 19.94
N ALA A 12 6.49 -87.53 20.90
CA ALA A 12 7.03 -88.11 22.15
C ALA A 12 7.75 -86.96 22.95
N VAL A 13 7.74 -86.89 24.29
CA VAL A 13 8.73 -87.44 25.27
C VAL A 13 10.04 -86.64 25.45
N LEU A 14 10.24 -86.15 26.70
CA LEU A 14 11.48 -86.09 27.51
C LEU A 14 12.36 -84.82 27.63
N MET A 15 12.69 -84.55 28.91
CA MET A 15 13.96 -84.04 29.49
C MET A 15 14.31 -82.54 29.48
N LEU A 16 14.09 -81.92 30.65
CA LEU A 16 15.09 -81.30 31.54
C LEU A 16 16.27 -80.53 30.88
N LEU A 17 16.25 -79.19 30.96
CA LEU A 17 17.45 -78.39 31.27
C LEU A 17 17.11 -76.96 31.72
N ILE A 18 17.80 -76.55 32.78
CA ILE A 18 17.78 -75.26 33.47
C ILE A 18 18.23 -74.13 32.54
N ILE A 19 17.50 -73.01 32.53
CA ILE A 19 18.07 -71.70 32.16
C ILE A 19 17.64 -70.68 33.21
N ASN A 20 18.65 -70.14 33.89
CA ASN A 20 18.59 -68.96 34.74
C ASN A 20 17.99 -67.77 33.98
N ILE A 21 16.94 -67.17 34.54
CA ILE A 21 16.68 -65.73 34.40
C ILE A 21 16.76 -65.23 35.84
N SER A 22 17.99 -64.97 36.30
CA SER A 22 18.52 -63.61 36.40
C SER A 22 17.51 -62.71 37.10
N CYS A 23 17.71 -62.56 38.41
CA CYS A 23 17.26 -61.40 39.16
C CYS A 23 17.93 -60.19 38.49
N GLU A 24 17.27 -59.58 37.50
CA GLU A 24 17.55 -58.20 37.14
C GLU A 24 17.33 -57.41 38.42
N GLY A 25 18.39 -56.79 38.93
CA GLY A 25 18.32 -56.01 40.16
C GLY A 25 17.16 -55.03 40.06
N GLU A 26 16.39 -54.91 41.14
CA GLU A 26 15.54 -53.74 41.33
C GLU A 26 16.46 -52.53 41.25
N GLY A 27 16.51 -51.90 40.08
CA GLY A 27 17.23 -50.65 39.90
C GLY A 27 16.62 -49.65 40.87
N THR A 28 17.45 -49.04 41.71
CA THR A 28 17.02 -47.90 42.52
C THR A 28 16.46 -46.84 41.57
N LEU A 29 15.20 -46.47 41.74
CA LEU A 29 14.58 -45.40 40.95
C LEU A 29 15.40 -44.12 41.13
N SER A 30 15.62 -43.38 40.05
CA SER A 30 16.35 -42.11 40.07
C SER A 30 15.64 -41.06 40.93
N ASN A 31 16.40 -40.33 41.74
CA ASN A 31 15.94 -39.17 42.52
C ASN A 31 16.29 -37.82 41.85
N GLU A 32 16.84 -37.85 40.63
CA GLU A 32 17.20 -36.65 39.87
C GLU A 32 15.94 -35.96 39.32
N ASN A 33 15.78 -34.67 39.63
CA ASN A 33 14.61 -33.86 39.26
C ASN A 33 15.01 -32.43 38.86
N GLU A 34 16.10 -32.31 38.10
CA GLU A 34 16.66 -31.02 37.71
C GLU A 34 16.11 -30.53 36.36
N ILE A 35 15.98 -29.21 36.19
CA ILE A 35 15.95 -28.57 34.86
C ILE A 35 17.41 -28.42 34.40
N ILE A 36 17.76 -29.12 33.32
CA ILE A 36 19.10 -29.12 32.72
C ILE A 36 19.28 -27.92 31.78
N SER A 37 18.24 -27.57 31.03
CA SER A 37 18.26 -26.40 30.14
C SER A 37 16.87 -25.81 30.00
N PHE A 38 16.79 -24.49 29.93
CA PHE A 38 15.57 -23.76 29.65
C PHE A 38 15.82 -22.76 28.52
N SER A 39 15.00 -22.84 27.47
CA SER A 39 15.09 -21.94 26.31
C SER A 39 13.71 -21.46 25.92
N LEU A 40 13.60 -20.17 25.58
CA LEU A 40 12.40 -19.56 25.03
C LEU A 40 12.61 -19.25 23.55
N THR A 41 11.63 -19.60 22.73
CA THR A 41 11.58 -19.19 21.33
C THR A 41 10.33 -18.37 21.02
N ALA A 42 10.45 -17.37 20.16
CA ALA A 42 9.35 -16.53 19.68
C ALA A 42 9.64 -16.11 18.24
N GLY A 43 8.98 -16.74 17.26
CA GLY A 43 9.39 -16.63 15.86
C GLY A 43 10.85 -17.08 15.66
N ASP A 44 11.68 -16.19 15.12
CA ASP A 44 13.12 -16.43 14.90
C ASP A 44 13.99 -16.14 16.13
N PHE A 45 13.42 -15.53 17.19
CA PHE A 45 14.14 -15.27 18.43
C PHE A 45 14.29 -16.55 19.24
N THR A 46 15.49 -16.78 19.80
CA THR A 46 15.77 -17.86 20.75
C THR A 46 16.70 -17.33 21.84
N LYS A 47 16.37 -17.60 23.10
CA LYS A 47 17.21 -17.26 24.24
C LYS A 47 17.23 -18.39 25.25
N ASP A 48 18.44 -18.80 25.63
CA ASP A 48 18.67 -19.72 26.74
C ASP A 48 18.76 -18.94 28.05
N PHE A 49 18.22 -19.54 29.12
CA PHE A 49 18.23 -18.97 30.46
C PHE A 49 18.99 -19.88 31.42
N GLU A 50 19.74 -19.27 32.32
CA GLU A 50 20.44 -20.00 33.37
C GLU A 50 19.48 -20.35 34.50
N THR A 51 19.65 -21.55 35.06
CA THR A 51 18.91 -22.00 36.25
C THR A 51 19.80 -21.83 37.47
N ASN A 52 19.39 -20.98 38.41
CA ASN A 52 20.15 -20.67 39.62
C ASN A 52 19.26 -20.90 40.85
N ASN A 53 19.64 -21.85 41.72
CA ASN A 53 18.88 -22.19 42.94
C ASN A 53 17.38 -22.43 42.68
N ASP A 54 17.06 -23.22 41.66
CA ASP A 54 15.69 -23.54 41.24
C ASP A 54 14.88 -22.33 40.72
N VAL A 55 15.55 -21.22 40.41
CA VAL A 55 14.96 -20.02 39.80
C VAL A 55 15.57 -19.79 38.41
N ILE A 56 14.71 -19.44 37.45
CA ILE A 56 15.06 -19.07 36.08
C ILE A 56 14.53 -17.66 35.86
N GLU A 57 15.41 -16.67 35.90
CA GLU A 57 15.08 -15.26 35.75
C GLU A 57 15.67 -14.71 34.46
N GLY A 58 14.95 -13.80 33.80
CA GLY A 58 15.55 -13.02 32.73
C GLY A 58 14.60 -12.12 31.97
N VAL A 59 15.18 -11.30 31.11
CA VAL A 59 14.44 -10.34 30.30
C VAL A 59 14.59 -10.67 28.81
N VAL A 60 13.51 -10.54 28.04
CA VAL A 60 13.51 -10.64 26.58
C VAL A 60 13.17 -9.29 25.96
N PRO A 61 13.72 -8.96 24.77
CA PRO A 61 13.52 -7.64 24.18
C PRO A 61 12.06 -7.37 23.83
N TYR A 62 11.66 -6.10 23.83
CA TYR A 62 10.27 -5.69 23.54
C TYR A 62 9.81 -6.06 22.12
N THR A 63 10.75 -6.36 21.22
CA THR A 63 10.48 -6.68 19.81
C THR A 63 9.91 -8.08 19.58
N ILE A 64 9.94 -8.96 20.59
CA ILE A 64 9.34 -10.29 20.44
C ILE A 64 7.83 -10.26 20.68
N ASP A 65 7.10 -11.13 19.99
CA ASP A 65 5.68 -11.37 20.29
C ASP A 65 5.56 -12.20 21.57
N GLY A 66 5.28 -11.52 22.69
CA GLY A 66 5.06 -12.15 23.98
C GLY A 66 3.79 -13.01 24.08
N SER A 67 2.93 -13.04 23.04
CA SER A 67 1.70 -13.84 23.01
C SER A 67 1.85 -15.17 22.26
N ASN A 68 3.02 -15.44 21.67
CA ASN A 68 3.26 -16.60 20.83
C ASN A 68 4.68 -17.15 21.06
N ILE A 69 4.94 -17.62 22.28
CA ILE A 69 6.21 -18.22 22.67
C ILE A 69 6.14 -19.76 22.69
N SER A 70 7.31 -20.39 22.66
CA SER A 70 7.48 -21.82 22.92
C SER A 70 8.64 -22.06 23.87
N LEU A 71 8.42 -22.92 24.86
CA LEU A 71 9.41 -23.29 25.85
C LEU A 71 10.05 -24.62 25.50
N ARG A 72 11.37 -24.64 25.37
CA ARG A 72 12.16 -25.87 25.21
C ARG A 72 12.91 -26.13 26.51
N ILE A 73 12.41 -27.11 27.25
CA ILE A 73 12.94 -27.49 28.57
C ILE A 73 13.53 -28.90 28.48
N THR A 74 14.78 -29.06 28.90
CA THR A 74 15.41 -30.37 29.13
C THR A 74 15.45 -30.62 30.62
N ILE A 75 14.97 -31.78 31.08
CA ILE A 75 14.95 -32.18 32.49
C ILE A 75 15.79 -33.44 32.71
N SER A 76 16.06 -33.79 33.97
CA SER A 76 16.73 -35.03 34.37
C SER A 76 16.15 -36.26 33.66
N GLU A 77 17.02 -37.22 33.35
CA GLU A 77 16.62 -38.46 32.69
C GLU A 77 15.53 -39.17 33.51
N LYS A 78 14.45 -39.61 32.83
CA LYS A 78 13.27 -40.25 33.40
C LYS A 78 12.39 -39.39 34.32
N ALA A 79 12.73 -38.12 34.56
CA ALA A 79 11.84 -37.19 35.24
C ALA A 79 10.65 -36.79 34.35
N THR A 80 9.63 -36.21 34.97
CA THR A 80 8.49 -35.56 34.29
C THR A 80 8.32 -34.13 34.80
N ILE A 81 7.71 -33.25 34.00
CA ILE A 81 7.51 -31.84 34.34
C ILE A 81 6.02 -31.49 34.24
N ALA A 82 5.52 -30.69 35.18
CA ALA A 82 4.16 -30.17 35.19
C ALA A 82 4.15 -28.68 35.60
N PRO A 83 3.30 -27.81 34.99
CA PRO A 83 2.42 -28.09 33.86
C PRO A 83 3.22 -28.46 32.59
N ASP A 84 2.52 -28.95 31.56
CA ASP A 84 3.13 -29.22 30.26
C ASP A 84 3.69 -27.90 29.68
N PRO A 85 5.00 -27.79 29.41
CA PRO A 85 5.60 -26.57 28.87
C PRO A 85 4.97 -26.10 27.56
N SER A 86 4.40 -27.02 26.77
CA SER A 86 3.72 -26.68 25.51
C SER A 86 2.38 -25.96 25.69
N ALA A 87 1.83 -25.97 26.90
CA ALA A 87 0.61 -25.22 27.23
C ALA A 87 0.89 -23.75 27.57
N ILE A 88 2.16 -23.37 27.76
CA ILE A 88 2.59 -22.01 28.08
C ILE A 88 3.02 -21.33 26.78
N THR A 89 2.15 -20.46 26.26
CA THR A 89 2.35 -19.77 24.97
C THR A 89 2.53 -18.26 25.13
N THR A 90 2.50 -17.74 26.35
CA THR A 90 2.58 -16.30 26.63
C THR A 90 3.59 -15.98 27.72
N ILE A 91 4.15 -14.78 27.69
CA ILE A 91 4.93 -14.20 28.79
C ILE A 91 3.99 -13.34 29.63
N ASP A 92 3.46 -13.90 30.70
CA ASP A 92 2.49 -13.26 31.61
C ASP A 92 3.02 -13.10 33.05
N GLY A 93 4.34 -13.23 33.23
CA GLY A 93 5.05 -13.11 34.50
C GLY A 93 5.56 -14.45 35.01
N ILE A 94 5.29 -14.75 36.28
CA ILE A 94 5.86 -15.90 36.98
C ILE A 94 5.13 -17.20 36.61
N ALA A 95 5.85 -18.15 36.03
CA ALA A 95 5.42 -19.53 35.81
C ALA A 95 6.09 -20.49 36.81
N ASN A 96 5.32 -21.40 37.40
CA ASN A 96 5.83 -22.41 38.33
C ASN A 96 5.82 -23.79 37.69
N PHE A 97 6.96 -24.47 37.73
CA PHE A 97 7.09 -25.86 37.30
C PHE A 97 7.41 -26.78 38.47
N VAL A 98 6.96 -28.03 38.36
CA VAL A 98 7.33 -29.12 39.27
C VAL A 98 7.97 -30.22 38.44
N VAL A 99 9.24 -30.51 38.71
CA VAL A 99 9.94 -31.67 38.15
C VAL A 99 9.83 -32.82 39.13
N ILE A 100 9.31 -33.95 38.66
CA ILE A 100 9.06 -35.16 39.45
C ILE A 100 10.05 -36.24 38.97
N ALA A 101 10.95 -36.68 39.85
CA ALA A 101 11.90 -37.75 39.57
C ALA A 101 11.22 -39.11 39.40
N GLU A 102 11.96 -40.12 38.93
CA GLU A 102 11.47 -41.49 38.77
C GLU A 102 11.00 -42.10 40.11
N ASP A 103 11.65 -41.75 41.23
CA ASP A 103 11.28 -42.18 42.58
C ASP A 103 10.10 -41.41 43.20
N GLY A 104 9.60 -40.38 42.51
CA GLY A 104 8.50 -39.53 42.95
C GLY A 104 8.90 -38.31 43.78
N THR A 105 10.19 -38.11 44.07
CA THR A 105 10.68 -36.86 44.70
C THR A 105 10.44 -35.67 43.78
N LYS A 106 10.07 -34.54 44.38
CA LYS A 106 9.65 -33.33 43.64
C LYS A 106 10.60 -32.19 43.90
N ARG A 107 10.83 -31.40 42.87
CA ARG A 107 11.52 -30.11 42.93
C ARG A 107 10.69 -29.06 42.21
N GLU A 108 10.51 -27.93 42.87
CA GLU A 108 9.75 -26.80 42.35
C GLU A 108 10.70 -25.79 41.73
N TYR A 109 10.32 -25.26 40.58
CA TYR A 109 11.06 -24.26 39.83
C TYR A 109 10.20 -23.02 39.61
N VAL A 110 10.80 -21.86 39.81
CA VAL A 110 10.17 -20.56 39.53
C VAL A 110 10.80 -19.99 38.27
N VAL A 111 9.99 -19.76 37.25
CA VAL A 111 10.40 -19.11 36.01
C VAL A 111 9.80 -17.71 35.99
N ASP A 112 10.65 -16.71 36.03
CA ASP A 112 10.27 -15.30 36.00
C ASP A 112 10.94 -14.64 34.79
N ILE A 113 10.23 -14.66 33.67
CA ILE A 113 10.69 -14.06 32.42
C ILE A 113 9.83 -12.84 32.14
N GLU A 114 10.48 -11.70 32.00
CA GLU A 114 9.82 -10.44 31.68
C GLU A 114 10.15 -10.00 30.25
N ARG A 115 9.20 -9.36 29.58
CA ARG A 115 9.45 -8.66 28.32
C ARG A 115 9.76 -7.20 28.62
N GLU A 116 10.78 -6.63 27.97
CA GLU A 116 11.01 -5.18 28.01
C GLU A 116 9.76 -4.44 27.50
N LEU A 117 9.48 -3.28 28.07
CA LEU A 117 8.44 -2.38 27.59
C LEU A 117 8.95 -1.62 26.36
N SER A 118 8.13 -1.53 25.32
CA SER A 118 8.51 -0.81 24.11
C SER A 118 8.74 0.69 24.37
N PRO A 119 9.81 1.29 23.80
CA PRO A 119 10.02 2.75 23.81
C PRO A 119 9.31 3.47 22.65
N GLU A 120 8.64 2.74 21.75
CA GLU A 120 8.08 3.33 20.53
C GLU A 120 6.86 4.21 20.85
N ASN A 121 6.94 5.50 20.52
CA ASN A 121 5.89 6.50 20.74
C ASN A 121 5.56 7.30 19.47
N THR A 122 5.48 6.63 18.32
CA THR A 122 5.27 7.30 17.03
C THR A 122 3.83 7.23 16.54
N ILE A 123 3.42 8.20 15.74
CA ILE A 123 2.23 8.08 14.88
C ILE A 123 2.68 7.41 13.58
N VAL A 124 2.01 6.29 13.25
CA VAL A 124 2.30 5.44 12.09
C VAL A 124 1.48 5.87 10.89
N SER A 125 0.22 6.24 11.10
CA SER A 125 -0.67 6.74 10.05
C SER A 125 -1.64 7.78 10.61
N PHE A 126 -2.02 8.73 9.76
CA PHE A 126 -2.98 9.78 10.06
C PHE A 126 -3.81 10.04 8.81
N GLU A 127 -5.02 9.49 8.78
CA GLU A 127 -5.98 9.66 7.70
C GLU A 127 -6.96 10.79 8.04
N VAL A 128 -7.14 11.73 7.11
CA VAL A 128 -8.12 12.82 7.17
C VAL A 128 -9.27 12.49 6.23
N LYS A 129 -10.48 12.43 6.78
CA LYS A 129 -11.72 12.24 6.02
C LYS A 129 -12.55 13.50 6.06
N THR A 130 -12.98 13.94 4.88
CA THR A 130 -13.79 15.14 4.71
C THR A 130 -15.02 14.81 3.87
N SER A 131 -15.98 15.74 3.80
CA SER A 131 -17.13 15.58 2.91
C SER A 131 -16.78 15.66 1.42
N LEU A 132 -15.58 16.13 1.06
CA LEU A 132 -15.15 16.34 -0.32
C LEU A 132 -14.20 15.26 -0.83
N PHE A 133 -13.34 14.73 0.05
CA PHE A 133 -12.27 13.77 -0.27
C PHE A 133 -11.64 13.18 1.00
N ASP A 134 -10.87 12.10 0.82
CA ASP A 134 -10.05 11.46 1.86
C ASP A 134 -8.56 11.56 1.48
N THR A 135 -7.68 11.73 2.47
CA THR A 135 -6.23 11.82 2.25
C THR A 135 -5.42 11.42 3.48
N ASN A 136 -4.14 11.08 3.30
CA ASN A 136 -3.20 10.86 4.40
C ASN A 136 -2.42 12.14 4.67
N ALA A 137 -2.22 12.46 5.95
CA ALA A 137 -1.41 13.59 6.35
C ALA A 137 0.09 13.28 6.25
N ASP A 138 0.88 14.34 6.03
CA ASP A 138 2.34 14.26 6.08
C ASP A 138 2.81 14.24 7.53
N ILE A 139 3.47 13.14 7.93
CA ILE A 139 3.91 12.90 9.31
C ILE A 139 5.42 13.04 9.37
N ASP A 140 5.89 14.09 10.04
CA ASP A 140 7.28 14.23 10.44
C ASP A 140 7.46 13.71 11.87
N ASN A 141 7.88 12.45 11.95
CA ASN A 141 8.20 11.82 13.22
C ASN A 141 9.44 12.42 13.88
N GLU A 142 10.38 13.06 13.19
CA GLU A 142 11.54 13.66 13.86
C GLU A 142 11.15 14.92 14.64
N THR A 143 10.32 15.77 14.03
CA THR A 143 9.89 17.04 14.63
C THR A 143 8.59 16.97 15.42
N GLY A 144 7.83 15.89 15.30
CA GLY A 144 6.51 15.77 15.92
C GLY A 144 5.49 16.70 15.26
N THR A 145 5.56 16.86 13.94
CA THR A 145 4.61 17.69 13.20
C THR A 145 3.82 16.85 12.22
N ILE A 146 2.53 17.15 12.10
CA ILE A 146 1.64 16.53 11.13
C ILE A 146 0.97 17.65 10.36
N ASN A 147 1.22 17.72 9.06
CA ASN A 147 0.69 18.78 8.22
C ASN A 147 -0.12 18.17 7.09
N GLN A 148 -1.31 18.71 6.86
CA GLN A 148 -2.09 18.33 5.69
C GLN A 148 -2.80 19.54 5.11
N ARG A 149 -2.76 19.64 3.78
CA ARG A 149 -3.52 20.64 3.05
C ARG A 149 -4.83 20.03 2.59
N VAL A 150 -5.91 20.77 2.76
CA VAL A 150 -7.27 20.33 2.43
C VAL A 150 -7.89 21.22 1.38
N LEU A 151 -8.81 20.65 0.61
CA LEU A 151 -9.45 21.36 -0.49
C LEU A 151 -10.20 22.62 0.01
N PRO A 152 -10.30 23.67 -0.83
CA PRO A 152 -11.10 24.86 -0.53
C PRO A 152 -12.54 24.47 -0.17
N GLY A 153 -13.13 25.18 0.79
CA GLY A 153 -14.50 24.92 1.24
C GLY A 153 -14.64 23.74 2.22
N THR A 154 -13.56 23.04 2.56
CA THR A 154 -13.56 22.03 3.63
C THR A 154 -13.94 22.68 4.97
N VAL A 155 -14.90 22.10 5.70
CA VAL A 155 -15.32 22.57 7.02
C VAL A 155 -14.39 21.98 8.08
N LEU A 156 -13.40 22.76 8.53
CA LEU A 156 -12.40 22.30 9.50
C LEU A 156 -12.96 22.00 10.89
N THR A 157 -14.20 22.39 11.20
CA THR A 157 -14.85 22.12 12.49
C THR A 157 -15.57 20.76 12.54
N ASP A 158 -15.55 19.99 11.44
CA ASP A 158 -16.25 18.72 11.29
C ASP A 158 -15.42 17.73 10.45
N ILE A 159 -14.24 17.36 10.98
CA ILE A 159 -13.29 16.46 10.34
C ILE A 159 -13.23 15.14 11.11
N GLU A 160 -13.37 14.03 10.40
CA GLU A 160 -13.12 12.71 10.96
C GLU A 160 -11.65 12.32 10.68
N THR A 161 -10.95 11.82 11.71
CA THR A 161 -9.59 11.30 11.54
C THR A 161 -9.46 9.87 12.01
N THR A 162 -8.57 9.12 11.36
CA THR A 162 -8.15 7.79 11.81
C THR A 162 -6.65 7.82 12.05
N ILE A 163 -6.23 7.60 13.30
CA ILE A 163 -4.83 7.66 13.71
C ILE A 163 -4.39 6.30 14.22
N GLU A 164 -3.29 5.79 13.68
CA GLU A 164 -2.61 4.62 14.21
C GLU A 164 -1.29 5.03 14.86
N VAL A 165 -1.01 4.48 16.04
CA VAL A 165 0.25 4.70 16.77
C VAL A 165 1.07 3.41 16.81
N SER A 166 2.33 3.53 17.21
CA SER A 166 3.21 2.40 17.45
C SER A 166 2.57 1.33 18.33
N ASN A 167 2.90 0.07 18.07
CA ASN A 167 2.32 -1.06 18.80
C ASN A 167 2.58 -0.93 20.30
N GLY A 168 1.55 -1.11 21.12
CA GLY A 168 1.61 -0.96 22.58
C GLY A 168 1.59 0.49 23.07
N ALA A 169 1.69 1.49 22.19
CA ALA A 169 1.56 2.89 22.57
C ALA A 169 0.09 3.31 22.72
N THR A 170 -0.11 4.43 23.42
CA THR A 170 -1.41 5.08 23.60
C THR A 170 -1.35 6.53 23.15
N ILE A 171 -2.48 7.12 22.78
CA ILE A 171 -2.58 8.50 22.33
C ILE A 171 -3.60 9.27 23.17
N THR A 172 -3.30 10.52 23.49
CA THR A 172 -4.19 11.42 24.25
C THR A 172 -4.11 12.85 23.69
N PRO A 173 -5.22 13.60 23.55
CA PRO A 173 -6.61 13.19 23.79
C PRO A 173 -7.06 12.07 22.84
N ASP A 174 -8.20 11.42 23.13
CA ASP A 174 -8.76 10.40 22.24
C ASP A 174 -9.12 11.06 20.89
N PRO A 175 -8.46 10.67 19.78
CA PRO A 175 -8.71 11.26 18.46
C PRO A 175 -10.17 11.18 18.03
N LYS A 176 -10.92 10.16 18.47
CA LYS A 176 -12.34 9.98 18.13
C LYS A 176 -13.27 11.02 18.75
N THR A 177 -12.74 11.85 19.65
CA THR A 177 -13.48 12.94 20.31
C THR A 177 -13.15 14.31 19.74
N ILE A 178 -12.21 14.38 18.80
CA ILE A 178 -11.76 15.63 18.17
C ILE A 178 -12.27 15.70 16.74
N PHE A 179 -13.04 16.74 16.44
CA PHE A 179 -13.58 17.02 15.11
C PHE A 179 -13.20 18.41 14.59
N ASP A 180 -12.72 19.29 15.48
CA ASP A 180 -12.34 20.66 15.15
C ASP A 180 -10.83 20.81 15.00
N TYR A 181 -10.41 21.02 13.77
CA TYR A 181 -9.04 21.28 13.33
C TYR A 181 -8.89 22.68 12.71
N SER A 182 -9.81 23.61 13.03
CA SER A 182 -9.70 25.02 12.64
C SER A 182 -8.51 25.73 13.31
N SER A 183 -7.91 25.10 14.31
CA SER A 183 -6.65 25.47 14.94
C SER A 183 -5.79 24.22 15.14
N PRO A 184 -4.46 24.36 15.29
CA PRO A 184 -3.59 23.20 15.51
C PRO A 184 -4.01 22.38 16.73
N VAL A 185 -4.02 21.05 16.59
CA VAL A 185 -4.38 20.10 17.64
C VAL A 185 -3.13 19.36 18.10
N ALA A 186 -2.87 19.36 19.40
CA ALA A 186 -1.75 18.63 19.99
C ALA A 186 -2.21 17.25 20.48
N PHE A 187 -1.45 16.21 20.12
CA PHE A 187 -1.58 14.87 20.67
C PHE A 187 -0.29 14.48 21.39
N THR A 188 -0.42 13.67 22.44
CA THR A 188 0.69 13.02 23.12
C THR A 188 0.60 11.52 22.92
N VAL A 189 1.59 10.94 22.27
CA VAL A 189 1.76 9.49 22.17
C VAL A 189 2.65 9.03 23.33
N THR A 190 2.18 8.07 24.11
CA THR A 190 2.90 7.48 25.25
C THR A 190 3.25 6.04 24.92
N ALA A 191 4.54 5.73 24.87
CA ALA A 191 5.08 4.39 24.69
C ALA A 191 4.72 3.48 25.88
N GLU A 192 4.88 2.17 25.70
CA GLU A 192 4.63 1.19 26.75
C GLU A 192 5.56 1.41 27.97
N ASN A 193 6.79 1.87 27.74
CA ASN A 193 7.74 2.21 28.81
C ASN A 193 7.48 3.57 29.49
N GLY A 194 6.47 4.31 29.03
CA GLY A 194 6.11 5.63 29.56
C GLY A 194 6.80 6.82 28.90
N GLU A 195 7.71 6.62 27.94
CA GLU A 195 8.27 7.72 27.15
C GLU A 195 7.19 8.37 26.28
N THR A 196 7.17 9.70 26.23
CA THR A 196 6.14 10.46 25.53
C THR A 196 6.69 11.26 24.37
N LYS A 197 5.86 11.46 23.36
CA LYS A 197 6.13 12.36 22.24
C LYS A 197 4.91 13.18 21.89
N GLU A 198 5.12 14.48 21.71
CA GLU A 198 4.07 15.40 21.29
C GLU A 198 4.04 15.51 19.76
N TYR A 199 2.83 15.54 19.21
CA TYR A 199 2.53 15.74 17.81
C TYR A 199 1.62 16.94 17.65
N LEU A 200 2.01 17.92 16.84
CA LEU A 200 1.18 19.06 16.49
C LEU A 200 0.59 18.87 15.09
N VAL A 201 -0.72 18.66 15.04
CA VAL A 201 -1.49 18.50 13.80
C VAL A 201 -1.97 19.85 13.32
N THR A 202 -1.67 20.20 12.06
CA THR A 202 -2.14 21.42 11.42
C THR A 202 -2.81 21.08 10.08
N LEU A 203 -4.10 21.42 9.96
CA LEU A 203 -4.81 21.39 8.68
C LEU A 203 -4.89 22.80 8.10
N ALA A 204 -4.55 22.95 6.82
CA ALA A 204 -4.59 24.23 6.13
C ALA A 204 -5.42 24.13 4.84
N LEU A 205 -6.28 25.12 4.59
CA LEU A 205 -7.00 25.21 3.33
C LEU A 205 -6.06 25.63 2.20
N MET A 206 -6.27 25.07 1.01
CA MET A 206 -5.64 25.52 -0.22
C MET A 206 -6.34 26.78 -0.74
N ASP A 207 -5.96 27.95 -0.25
CA ASP A 207 -6.63 29.21 -0.59
C ASP A 207 -5.81 30.12 -1.52
N GLU A 208 -4.57 29.74 -1.87
CA GLU A 208 -3.71 30.51 -2.77
C GLU A 208 -4.02 30.16 -4.24
N GLU A 209 -4.40 31.16 -5.05
CA GLU A 209 -4.61 30.95 -6.48
C GLU A 209 -3.29 30.57 -7.18
N TYR A 210 -3.36 29.55 -8.03
CA TYR A 210 -2.23 29.05 -8.81
C TYR A 210 -2.60 28.94 -10.29
N MET A 211 -1.67 29.33 -11.15
CA MET A 211 -1.80 29.22 -12.60
C MET A 211 -0.43 28.94 -13.20
N ILE A 212 -0.38 27.98 -14.11
CA ILE A 212 0.75 27.72 -15.00
C ILE A 212 0.23 27.64 -16.44
N GLN A 213 1.00 28.18 -17.37
CA GLN A 213 0.74 28.08 -18.80
C GLN A 213 2.04 27.78 -19.54
N CYS A 214 1.98 26.75 -20.37
CA CYS A 214 3.06 26.21 -21.18
C CYS A 214 2.67 26.37 -22.65
N ASP A 215 2.99 27.50 -23.26
CA ASP A 215 2.47 27.89 -24.58
C ASP A 215 3.55 28.25 -25.61
N ILE A 216 4.82 28.09 -25.25
CA ILE A 216 5.91 28.11 -26.24
C ILE A 216 5.65 26.97 -27.22
N THR A 217 5.54 27.30 -28.50
CA THR A 217 5.15 26.36 -29.55
C THR A 217 6.11 26.45 -30.73
N ASN A 218 6.78 25.33 -31.03
CA ASN A 218 7.60 25.17 -32.23
C ASN A 218 7.34 23.83 -32.96
N ALA A 219 6.44 23.00 -32.44
CA ALA A 219 6.02 21.73 -33.04
C ALA A 219 4.50 21.54 -32.99
N PHE A 220 4.01 20.69 -33.91
CA PHE A 220 2.59 20.44 -34.12
C PHE A 220 2.36 18.95 -34.37
N LYS A 221 1.48 18.35 -33.58
CA LYS A 221 1.14 16.93 -33.69
C LYS A 221 -0.28 16.75 -34.18
N TRP A 222 -0.49 15.77 -35.05
CA TRP A 222 -1.82 15.30 -35.39
C TRP A 222 -2.64 14.94 -34.15
N PHE A 223 -3.88 15.41 -34.12
CA PHE A 223 -4.84 15.12 -33.06
C PHE A 223 -6.20 14.80 -33.67
N GLY A 224 -6.93 13.85 -33.07
CA GLY A 224 -8.26 13.44 -33.51
C GLY A 224 -8.27 12.38 -34.62
N GLY A 225 -9.35 12.39 -35.40
CA GLY A 225 -9.66 11.47 -36.49
C GLY A 225 -8.81 11.67 -37.74
N ASP A 226 -9.13 10.91 -38.80
CA ASP A 226 -8.44 11.01 -40.09
C ASP A 226 -9.36 10.55 -41.24
N ASP A 227 -9.87 11.48 -42.05
CA ASP A 227 -10.72 11.22 -43.22
C ASP A 227 -9.95 10.80 -44.49
N ARG A 228 -8.63 10.65 -44.41
CA ARG A 228 -7.82 10.23 -45.55
C ARG A 228 -7.93 8.71 -45.72
N PRO A 229 -7.95 8.19 -46.96
CA PRO A 229 -7.97 6.75 -47.16
C PRO A 229 -6.71 6.09 -46.58
N THR A 230 -6.85 4.85 -46.09
CA THR A 230 -5.70 4.04 -45.69
C THR A 230 -4.74 3.86 -46.87
N ASP A 231 -3.47 4.20 -46.66
CA ASP A 231 -2.41 3.97 -47.62
C ASP A 231 -1.98 2.49 -47.57
N PRO A 232 -2.04 1.72 -48.68
CA PRO A 232 -1.63 0.32 -48.70
C PRO A 232 -0.15 0.09 -48.35
N ASP A 233 0.71 1.06 -48.65
CA ASP A 233 2.16 0.99 -48.37
C ASP A 233 2.46 1.42 -46.94
N PHE A 234 1.59 2.23 -46.33
CA PHE A 234 1.66 2.67 -44.94
C PHE A 234 0.31 2.51 -44.23
N PRO A 235 -0.17 1.27 -44.02
CA PRO A 235 -1.52 0.99 -43.52
C PRO A 235 -1.75 1.47 -42.07
N GLU A 236 -0.66 1.90 -41.43
CA GLU A 236 -0.62 2.42 -40.07
C GLU A 236 -0.56 3.95 -40.00
N ALA A 237 -0.22 4.62 -41.10
CA ALA A 237 0.09 6.05 -41.11
C ALA A 237 -1.14 6.94 -41.33
N PHE A 238 -2.19 6.42 -41.97
CA PHE A 238 -3.41 7.14 -42.37
C PHE A 238 -4.64 6.22 -42.28
N GLY A 239 -5.84 6.80 -42.41
CA GLY A 239 -7.12 6.09 -42.31
C GLY A 239 -7.67 6.02 -40.91
N ASP A 240 -8.65 5.15 -40.72
CA ASP A 240 -9.46 5.00 -39.51
C ASP A 240 -8.59 4.91 -38.24
N ARG A 241 -8.48 6.03 -37.52
CA ARG A 241 -7.77 6.13 -36.24
C ARG A 241 -8.29 7.31 -35.44
N ASN A 242 -7.96 7.30 -34.16
CA ASN A 242 -8.08 8.45 -33.29
C ASN A 242 -6.76 8.68 -32.54
N VAL A 243 -6.21 9.88 -32.62
CA VAL A 243 -4.94 10.26 -31.99
C VAL A 243 -5.18 11.19 -30.81
N GLY A 244 -4.70 10.80 -29.64
CA GLY A 244 -4.66 11.62 -28.43
C GLY A 244 -3.26 12.18 -28.17
N THR A 245 -3.20 13.22 -27.35
CA THR A 245 -1.94 13.79 -26.84
C THR A 245 -2.00 13.92 -25.32
N GLY A 246 -0.85 13.95 -24.67
CA GLY A 246 -0.79 14.02 -23.22
C GLY A 246 0.50 14.62 -22.71
N GLN A 247 0.49 15.00 -21.43
CA GLN A 247 1.58 15.70 -20.77
C GLN A 247 1.69 15.22 -19.32
N THR A 248 2.89 14.88 -18.88
CA THR A 248 3.18 14.70 -17.45
C THR A 248 3.32 16.06 -16.78
N ILE A 249 2.71 16.20 -15.60
CA ILE A 249 2.79 17.38 -14.76
C ILE A 249 3.20 16.94 -13.36
N ARG A 250 4.25 17.59 -12.83
CA ARG A 250 4.73 17.43 -11.45
C ARG A 250 4.74 18.79 -10.77
N LEU A 251 4.06 18.90 -9.63
CA LEU A 251 3.87 20.17 -8.92
C LEU A 251 4.76 20.22 -7.67
N LEU A 252 5.26 21.41 -7.32
CA LEU A 252 6.12 21.58 -6.12
C LEU A 252 5.32 21.70 -4.81
N LYS A 253 4.04 22.06 -4.92
CA LYS A 253 3.06 22.08 -3.83
C LYS A 253 1.84 21.29 -4.28
N ASP A 254 1.04 20.79 -3.34
CA ASP A 254 -0.19 20.10 -3.71
C ASP A 254 -1.10 21.10 -4.48
N LEU A 255 -2.13 20.62 -5.15
CA LEU A 255 -3.04 21.48 -5.90
C LEU A 255 -4.43 20.88 -5.92
N ASN A 256 -5.43 21.72 -5.69
CA ASN A 256 -6.78 21.46 -6.16
C ASN A 256 -6.95 22.10 -7.55
N PRO A 257 -6.89 21.31 -8.64
CA PRO A 257 -7.04 21.85 -9.99
C PRO A 257 -8.50 22.23 -10.26
N THR A 258 -8.71 23.45 -10.75
CA THR A 258 -10.03 23.96 -11.14
C THR A 258 -10.22 24.02 -12.65
N SER A 259 -9.13 24.12 -13.42
CA SER A 259 -9.19 24.13 -14.88
C SER A 259 -7.93 23.52 -15.48
N PHE A 260 -8.08 22.76 -16.55
CA PHE A 260 -6.98 22.33 -17.41
C PHE A 260 -7.30 22.73 -18.85
N GLY A 261 -6.33 23.26 -19.59
CA GLY A 261 -6.50 23.63 -20.99
C GLY A 261 -5.50 22.92 -21.88
N ALA A 262 -5.95 22.50 -23.06
CA ALA A 262 -5.10 22.04 -24.15
C ALA A 262 -5.16 23.04 -25.31
N HIS A 263 -4.03 23.26 -25.99
CA HIS A 263 -3.94 24.25 -27.07
C HIS A 263 -3.79 23.60 -28.45
N PHE A 264 -4.47 24.19 -29.43
CA PHE A 264 -4.52 23.71 -30.81
C PHE A 264 -4.23 24.85 -31.81
N GLN A 265 -3.40 24.59 -32.82
CA GLN A 265 -2.93 25.63 -33.76
C GLN A 265 -4.05 26.19 -34.67
N GLY A 266 -5.07 25.38 -34.98
CA GLY A 266 -6.06 25.70 -35.99
C GLY A 266 -7.37 24.94 -35.78
N ALA A 267 -8.20 24.93 -36.83
CA ALA A 267 -9.53 24.34 -36.74
C ALA A 267 -9.50 22.82 -36.55
N PHE A 268 -10.59 22.30 -36.01
CA PHE A 268 -10.96 20.91 -36.27
C PHE A 268 -11.55 20.84 -37.68
N GLU A 269 -10.94 20.06 -38.55
CA GLU A 269 -11.27 20.03 -39.98
C GLU A 269 -11.15 18.61 -40.57
N TYR A 270 -11.78 18.40 -41.72
CA TYR A 270 -11.53 17.23 -42.55
C TYR A 270 -10.19 17.40 -43.27
N ALA A 271 -9.22 16.50 -43.04
CA ALA A 271 -7.86 16.63 -43.55
C ALA A 271 -7.77 16.57 -45.08
N THR A 272 -8.67 15.83 -45.73
CA THR A 272 -8.72 15.72 -47.20
C THR A 272 -9.16 17.03 -47.84
N THR A 273 -10.12 17.73 -47.25
CA THR A 273 -10.74 18.93 -47.86
C THR A 273 -10.28 20.24 -47.27
N ARG A 274 -9.68 20.23 -46.06
CA ARG A 274 -9.35 21.43 -45.26
C ARG A 274 -10.57 22.29 -44.96
N THR A 275 -11.73 21.63 -44.82
CA THR A 275 -12.99 22.29 -44.46
C THR A 275 -13.19 22.18 -42.96
N PRO A 276 -13.35 23.29 -42.23
CA PRO A 276 -13.69 23.27 -40.81
C PRO A 276 -14.95 22.46 -40.53
N TYR A 277 -14.94 21.75 -39.41
CA TYR A 277 -16.10 21.03 -38.92
C TYR A 277 -17.07 22.00 -38.24
N GLU A 278 -18.30 22.06 -38.72
CA GLU A 278 -19.33 22.98 -38.23
C GLU A 278 -20.14 22.41 -37.06
N GLY A 279 -20.03 21.11 -36.80
CA GLY A 279 -20.76 20.45 -35.73
C GLY A 279 -20.11 20.66 -34.36
N ASP A 280 -20.90 20.42 -33.31
CA ASP A 280 -20.36 20.30 -31.96
C ASP A 280 -19.60 18.97 -31.82
N PHE A 281 -18.53 18.98 -31.03
CA PHE A 281 -17.74 17.79 -30.73
C PHE A 281 -17.31 17.81 -29.27
N GLU A 282 -16.90 16.66 -28.74
CA GLU A 282 -16.51 16.51 -27.34
C GLU A 282 -15.04 16.11 -27.25
N LEU A 283 -14.28 16.78 -26.40
CA LEU A 283 -12.96 16.29 -25.98
C LEU A 283 -13.08 15.64 -24.61
N LYS A 284 -12.29 14.60 -24.39
CA LYS A 284 -12.14 13.94 -23.09
C LYS A 284 -10.73 14.14 -22.57
N LEU A 285 -10.62 14.52 -21.30
CA LEU A 285 -9.41 14.56 -20.51
C LEU A 285 -9.45 13.41 -19.49
N ASN A 286 -8.37 12.67 -19.40
CA ASN A 286 -8.08 11.71 -18.34
C ASN A 286 -6.84 12.17 -17.58
N ILE A 287 -6.93 12.15 -16.24
CA ILE A 287 -5.81 12.38 -15.32
C ILE A 287 -5.43 11.02 -14.73
N ARG A 288 -4.20 10.60 -14.95
CA ARG A 288 -3.73 9.25 -14.61
C ARG A 288 -2.59 9.28 -13.59
N ARG A 289 -2.47 8.17 -12.84
CA ARG A 289 -1.29 7.86 -12.03
C ARG A 289 -0.18 7.25 -12.89
N SER A 290 0.99 7.04 -12.30
CA SER A 290 2.18 6.47 -12.97
C SER A 290 2.01 5.03 -13.46
N ASP A 291 1.06 4.28 -12.91
CA ASP A 291 0.67 2.95 -13.39
C ASP A 291 -0.30 3.00 -14.59
N GLY A 292 -0.69 4.20 -15.04
CA GLY A 292 -1.64 4.42 -16.12
C GLY A 292 -3.11 4.41 -15.71
N THR A 293 -3.40 4.12 -14.43
CA THR A 293 -4.75 4.08 -13.89
C THR A 293 -5.38 5.47 -13.98
N ILE A 294 -6.57 5.54 -14.58
CA ILE A 294 -7.37 6.77 -14.62
C ILE A 294 -7.89 7.05 -13.22
N PHE A 295 -7.45 8.17 -12.65
CA PHE A 295 -7.88 8.65 -11.35
C PHE A 295 -9.03 9.65 -11.46
N ALA A 296 -9.08 10.41 -12.55
CA ALA A 296 -10.18 11.34 -12.84
C ALA A 296 -10.35 11.56 -14.35
N SER A 297 -11.56 11.95 -14.76
CA SER A 297 -11.85 12.31 -16.14
C SER A 297 -12.82 13.46 -16.23
N LYS A 298 -12.72 14.24 -17.31
CA LYS A 298 -13.67 15.29 -17.65
C LYS A 298 -13.88 15.35 -19.15
N ASN A 299 -15.13 15.48 -19.57
CA ASN A 299 -15.44 15.82 -20.94
C ASN A 299 -15.80 17.30 -21.05
N THR A 300 -15.52 17.88 -22.22
CA THR A 300 -15.90 19.26 -22.55
C THR A 300 -16.51 19.29 -23.95
N LEU A 301 -17.70 19.88 -24.06
CA LEU A 301 -18.38 20.10 -25.33
C LEU A 301 -17.84 21.37 -25.97
N VAL A 302 -17.42 21.27 -27.22
CA VAL A 302 -16.89 22.37 -28.02
C VAL A 302 -17.85 22.66 -29.16
N SER A 303 -18.34 23.89 -29.22
CA SER A 303 -19.21 24.31 -30.32
C SER A 303 -18.43 24.61 -31.59
N GLY A 304 -18.90 24.04 -32.71
CA GLY A 304 -18.32 24.27 -34.02
C GLY A 304 -18.74 25.62 -34.64
N PRO A 305 -17.96 26.15 -35.60
CA PRO A 305 -16.60 25.73 -35.93
C PRO A 305 -15.59 26.28 -34.91
N PHE A 306 -14.72 25.41 -34.41
CA PHE A 306 -13.54 25.81 -33.63
C PHE A 306 -12.42 26.16 -34.59
N MET A 307 -11.74 27.31 -34.38
CA MET A 307 -10.75 27.85 -35.32
C MET A 307 -9.30 27.84 -34.80
N GLY A 308 -9.05 27.20 -33.65
CA GLY A 308 -7.76 27.20 -32.97
C GLY A 308 -7.80 27.97 -31.64
N GLY A 309 -6.82 27.69 -30.78
CA GLY A 309 -6.70 28.26 -29.43
C GLY A 309 -6.83 27.23 -28.32
N TRP A 310 -7.20 27.70 -27.13
CA TRP A 310 -7.38 26.87 -25.94
C TRP A 310 -8.76 26.23 -25.90
N ILE A 311 -8.79 24.95 -25.52
CA ILE A 311 -10.01 24.26 -25.08
C ILE A 311 -9.81 23.86 -23.63
N ASP A 312 -10.67 24.36 -22.75
CA ASP A 312 -10.58 24.11 -21.31
C ASP A 312 -11.56 23.05 -20.83
N PHE A 313 -11.11 22.32 -19.81
CA PHE A 313 -11.85 21.35 -19.04
C PHE A 313 -12.10 21.94 -17.66
N ASP A 314 -13.37 22.11 -17.29
CA ASP A 314 -13.75 22.56 -15.96
C ASP A 314 -13.61 21.40 -14.95
N LEU A 315 -12.61 21.51 -14.07
CA LEU A 315 -12.28 20.52 -13.05
C LEU A 315 -12.82 20.89 -11.66
N SER A 316 -13.45 22.08 -11.52
CA SER A 316 -13.88 22.62 -10.23
C SER A 316 -14.85 21.72 -9.45
N SER A 317 -15.60 20.86 -10.16
CA SER A 317 -16.56 19.93 -9.56
C SER A 317 -15.98 18.56 -9.20
N ILE A 318 -14.70 18.30 -9.51
CA ILE A 318 -14.10 16.96 -9.35
C ILE A 318 -13.47 16.80 -7.96
N ASN A 319 -13.20 17.91 -7.24
CA ASN A 319 -12.59 17.89 -5.90
C ASN A 319 -11.31 17.06 -5.86
N LEU A 320 -10.39 17.33 -6.79
CA LEU A 320 -9.14 16.57 -6.90
C LEU A 320 -8.08 17.14 -5.96
N LEU A 321 -7.28 16.23 -5.40
CA LEU A 321 -6.01 16.54 -4.76
C LEU A 321 -4.89 15.99 -5.65
N LEU A 322 -4.08 16.88 -6.21
CA LEU A 322 -2.81 16.52 -6.83
C LEU A 322 -1.69 16.76 -5.81
N GLU A 323 -1.00 15.71 -5.40
CA GLU A 323 0.04 15.79 -4.38
C GLU A 323 1.32 16.39 -4.96
N ARG A 324 2.04 17.17 -4.13
CA ARG A 324 3.36 17.68 -4.51
C ARG A 324 4.33 16.55 -4.82
N ASN A 325 5.28 16.82 -5.72
CA ASN A 325 6.33 15.91 -6.14
C ASN A 325 5.84 14.56 -6.68
N THR A 326 4.58 14.48 -7.10
CA THR A 326 3.96 13.31 -7.73
C THR A 326 3.74 13.58 -9.21
N ASP A 327 4.08 12.60 -10.05
CA ASP A 327 3.86 12.68 -11.49
C ASP A 327 2.42 12.29 -11.82
N TYR A 328 1.67 13.21 -12.44
CA TYR A 328 0.33 12.96 -12.99
C TYR A 328 0.35 13.10 -14.50
N TYR A 329 -0.38 12.24 -15.20
CA TYR A 329 -0.38 12.19 -16.66
C TYR A 329 -1.74 12.68 -17.15
N PHE A 330 -1.73 13.86 -17.76
CA PHE A 330 -2.90 14.49 -18.36
C PHE A 330 -2.97 14.06 -19.82
N THR A 331 -3.90 13.19 -20.15
CA THR A 331 -4.08 12.66 -21.52
C THR A 331 -5.42 13.10 -22.05
N TRP A 332 -5.46 13.71 -23.23
CA TRP A 332 -6.70 14.18 -23.86
C TRP A 332 -6.85 13.69 -25.29
N TYR A 333 -8.09 13.52 -25.73
CA TYR A 333 -8.43 13.03 -27.06
C TYR A 333 -9.85 13.44 -27.47
N LEU A 334 -10.12 13.33 -28.78
CA LEU A 334 -11.43 13.56 -29.37
C LEU A 334 -12.34 12.37 -29.11
N VAL A 335 -13.51 12.57 -28.49
CA VAL A 335 -14.52 11.52 -28.34
C VAL A 335 -15.04 11.14 -29.73
N ASP A 336 -15.18 9.84 -30.00
CA ASP A 336 -15.59 9.30 -31.29
C ASP A 336 -14.75 9.78 -32.48
N GLY A 337 -13.46 10.09 -32.25
CA GLY A 337 -12.61 10.70 -33.27
C GLY A 337 -12.46 9.91 -34.57
N GLU A 338 -12.46 8.57 -34.51
CA GLU A 338 -12.44 7.73 -35.72
C GLU A 338 -13.73 7.88 -36.53
N ALA A 339 -14.89 7.94 -35.88
CA ALA A 339 -16.18 8.13 -36.55
C ALA A 339 -16.42 9.56 -37.03
N LEU A 340 -15.88 10.57 -36.32
CA LEU A 340 -15.99 11.97 -36.73
C LEU A 340 -15.03 12.31 -37.88
N GLU A 341 -13.90 11.62 -37.97
CA GLU A 341 -12.88 11.78 -39.02
C GLU A 341 -12.25 13.19 -39.10
N ILE A 342 -12.46 14.04 -38.09
CA ILE A 342 -11.93 15.40 -38.01
C ILE A 342 -10.61 15.44 -37.25
N THR A 343 -9.69 16.28 -37.71
CA THR A 343 -8.37 16.45 -37.11
C THR A 343 -8.11 17.90 -36.72
N ALA A 344 -7.27 18.07 -35.71
CA ALA A 344 -6.61 19.33 -35.39
C ALA A 344 -5.10 19.10 -35.19
N SER A 345 -4.38 20.18 -34.87
CA SER A 345 -2.96 20.11 -34.53
C SER A 345 -2.74 20.52 -33.08
N SER A 346 -2.45 19.56 -32.20
CA SER A 346 -1.98 19.83 -30.83
C SER A 346 -0.65 20.57 -30.91
N THR A 347 -0.51 21.66 -30.17
CA THR A 347 0.74 22.42 -30.12
C THR A 347 1.69 21.83 -29.09
N ALA A 348 2.99 21.93 -29.37
CA ALA A 348 4.03 21.45 -28.49
C ALA A 348 5.34 22.23 -28.66
N ASN A 349 6.25 22.02 -27.72
CA ASN A 349 7.63 22.49 -27.75
C ASN A 349 8.59 21.29 -27.86
N LEU A 350 9.60 21.42 -28.72
CA LEU A 350 10.72 20.49 -28.85
C LEU A 350 11.85 20.77 -27.87
N ASP A 351 11.96 22.03 -27.44
CA ASP A 351 13.07 22.49 -26.62
C ASP A 351 12.68 22.41 -25.15
N GLU A 352 13.53 21.80 -24.32
CA GLU A 352 13.42 21.90 -22.87
C GLU A 352 13.51 23.38 -22.44
N THR A 353 12.68 23.76 -21.48
CA THR A 353 12.74 25.07 -20.83
C THR A 353 13.58 25.02 -19.57
N GLU A 354 13.81 26.13 -18.87
CA GLU A 354 14.48 26.09 -17.55
C GLU A 354 13.53 25.65 -16.41
N ASP A 355 12.21 25.60 -16.64
CA ASP A 355 11.19 25.28 -15.64
C ASP A 355 10.84 23.78 -15.70
N GLU A 356 11.12 23.06 -14.60
CA GLU A 356 10.81 21.64 -14.47
C GLU A 356 9.32 21.33 -14.68
N SER A 357 8.43 22.29 -14.35
CA SER A 357 6.97 22.13 -14.48
C SER A 357 6.52 22.08 -15.94
N HIS A 358 7.29 22.67 -16.86
CA HIS A 358 7.04 22.72 -18.30
C HIS A 358 7.68 21.55 -19.05
N ASN A 359 8.66 20.88 -18.43
CA ASN A 359 9.51 19.87 -19.07
C ASN A 359 9.08 18.43 -18.79
N GLY A 360 7.89 18.21 -18.23
CA GLY A 360 7.36 16.85 -18.08
C GLY A 360 7.33 16.10 -19.42
N GLY A 361 7.41 14.78 -19.38
CA GLY A 361 7.35 13.95 -20.59
C GLY A 361 6.02 14.11 -21.33
N GLY A 362 6.08 14.28 -22.65
CA GLY A 362 4.88 14.26 -23.48
C GLY A 362 4.44 12.83 -23.77
N PHE A 363 3.19 12.69 -24.19
CA PHE A 363 2.59 11.42 -24.56
C PHE A 363 1.77 11.56 -25.83
N ALA A 364 1.69 10.46 -26.57
CA ALA A 364 0.81 10.29 -27.70
C ALA A 364 0.03 8.99 -27.54
N GLY A 365 -1.24 9.00 -27.90
CA GLY A 365 -2.06 7.81 -27.96
C GLY A 365 -2.57 7.61 -29.37
N GLN A 366 -2.66 6.36 -29.81
CA GLN A 366 -3.36 6.04 -31.06
C GLN A 366 -4.25 4.83 -30.85
N ALA A 367 -5.52 4.99 -31.18
CA ALA A 367 -6.53 3.94 -31.13
C ALA A 367 -7.15 3.72 -32.51
N ARG A 368 -7.56 2.48 -32.77
CA ARG A 368 -8.38 2.10 -33.93
C ARG A 368 -9.43 1.10 -33.51
N GLU A 369 -10.65 1.25 -34.00
CA GLU A 369 -11.74 0.31 -33.75
C GLU A 369 -11.41 -1.09 -34.28
N ARG A 370 -10.79 -1.16 -35.47
CA ARG A 370 -10.40 -2.44 -36.09
C ARG A 370 -9.40 -3.25 -35.26
N ASP A 371 -8.60 -2.57 -34.44
CA ASP A 371 -7.58 -3.16 -33.58
C ASP A 371 -8.14 -3.43 -32.16
N ASN A 372 -9.41 -3.11 -31.91
CA ASN A 372 -10.05 -3.12 -30.60
C ASN A 372 -9.24 -2.32 -29.56
N ALA A 373 -8.64 -1.21 -30.00
CA ALA A 373 -7.85 -0.29 -29.18
C ALA A 373 -8.68 0.94 -28.84
N ASN A 374 -8.53 1.47 -27.62
CA ASN A 374 -9.18 2.70 -27.19
C ASN A 374 -8.22 3.58 -26.38
N LEU A 375 -8.46 4.89 -26.36
CA LEU A 375 -7.59 5.85 -25.66
C LEU A 375 -7.82 5.90 -24.13
N GLU A 376 -8.74 5.10 -23.59
CA GLU A 376 -8.85 4.87 -22.15
C GLU A 376 -7.74 3.91 -21.68
N ASP A 377 -7.37 2.94 -22.52
CA ASP A 377 -6.37 1.92 -22.22
C ASP A 377 -4.96 2.51 -22.26
N TRP A 378 -4.25 2.43 -21.14
CA TRP A 378 -2.88 2.97 -21.02
C TRP A 378 -1.91 2.40 -22.05
N ASN A 379 -2.09 1.14 -22.46
CA ASN A 379 -1.23 0.48 -23.46
C ASN A 379 -1.31 1.09 -24.87
N THR A 380 -2.29 1.96 -25.13
CA THR A 380 -2.39 2.71 -26.40
C THR A 380 -1.55 3.98 -26.38
N TRP A 381 -1.06 4.38 -25.21
CA TRP A 381 -0.24 5.56 -25.00
C TRP A 381 1.25 5.20 -24.99
N PHE A 382 2.06 6.08 -25.56
CA PHE A 382 3.50 5.97 -25.61
C PHE A 382 4.14 7.35 -25.38
N GLU A 383 5.34 7.34 -24.81
CA GLU A 383 6.11 8.56 -24.58
C GLU A 383 6.41 9.29 -25.90
N HIS A 384 6.40 10.61 -25.82
CA HIS A 384 6.69 11.51 -26.90
C HIS A 384 7.77 12.49 -26.45
N GLU A 385 8.75 12.71 -27.32
CA GLU A 385 9.86 13.65 -27.10
C GLU A 385 9.45 15.13 -27.07
N TRP A 386 8.16 15.45 -27.21
CA TRP A 386 7.69 16.85 -27.28
C TRP A 386 6.93 17.20 -26.01
N HIS A 387 7.05 18.45 -25.55
CA HIS A 387 6.30 18.97 -24.42
C HIS A 387 5.02 19.64 -24.93
N PHE A 388 3.87 19.00 -24.73
CA PHE A 388 2.61 19.51 -25.26
C PHE A 388 2.15 20.74 -24.51
N SER A 389 1.57 21.69 -25.24
CA SER A 389 1.09 22.94 -24.65
C SER A 389 -0.11 22.68 -23.75
N PHE A 390 -0.04 23.17 -22.52
CA PHE A 390 -1.12 23.08 -21.55
C PHE A 390 -1.22 24.35 -20.71
N ARG A 391 -2.36 24.53 -20.06
CA ARG A 391 -2.48 25.43 -18.90
C ARG A 391 -3.21 24.71 -17.79
N LEU A 392 -2.86 25.05 -16.55
CA LEU A 392 -3.45 24.46 -15.36
C LEU A 392 -3.69 25.58 -14.36
N GLU A 393 -4.92 25.66 -13.87
CA GLU A 393 -5.35 26.59 -12.83
C GLU A 393 -5.88 25.81 -11.63
N GLY A 394 -5.73 26.37 -10.45
CA GLY A 394 -6.24 25.75 -9.23
C GLY A 394 -5.88 26.52 -7.98
N LYS A 395 -5.97 25.84 -6.84
CA LYS A 395 -5.61 26.40 -5.55
C LYS A 395 -4.57 25.56 -4.82
N GLN A 396 -3.57 26.24 -4.27
CA GLN A 396 -2.52 25.67 -3.43
C GLN A 396 -2.73 26.08 -1.97
#